data_AF-A0A7X9GFQ5-F1
#
_entry.id   AF-A0A7X9GFQ5-F1
#
_cell.length_a   1.000
_cell.length_b   1.000
_cell.length_c   1.000
_cell.angle_alpha   90.00
_cell.angle_beta   90.00
_cell.angle_gamma   90.00
#
_symmetry.space_group_name_H-M   'P 1'
#
loop_
_entity.id
_entity.type
_entity.pdbx_description
1 polymer ?
#
loop_
_entity_poly.entity_id
_entity_poly.type
_entity_poly.pdbx_seq_one_letter_code
_entity_poly.pdbx_strand_id
1 'polypeptide(L)'
;LAQTARGLFIAHSHGVIHRDVKPANIMVSDTGEVKITDFGVSYSTNQEQITQDGMVVGTAQYISPEQAQGRQATPQSDIYSLGVVAYEGLCGHRPFTGATPVDIAAAHVNNPVPPLPDSIDLQLRQFVMSMLEKDPRDRPADALVVARTMTRIERRLLDQQTAAAETMTLPPNSRIPRRVFSAPHAAETIFRMSSATGASPVASIINNWAGGRDADEPAHRREHA
;
A
#
# COMPACT_ATOMS: atom_id res chain seq x y z
N LEU A 1 11.34 -8.12 0.80
CA LEU A 1 10.04 -7.45 0.59
C LEU A 1 10.17 -5.97 0.22
N ALA A 2 10.70 -5.10 1.09
CA ALA A 2 10.77 -3.66 0.80
C ALA A 2 11.60 -3.33 -0.47
N GLN A 3 12.73 -4.03 -0.68
CA GLN A 3 13.55 -3.88 -1.89
C GLN A 3 12.80 -4.35 -3.16
N THR A 4 12.15 -5.52 -3.11
CA THR A 4 11.30 -6.03 -4.20
C THR A 4 10.21 -5.03 -4.57
N ALA A 5 9.50 -4.48 -3.58
CA ALA A 5 8.45 -3.50 -3.82
C ALA A 5 8.98 -2.21 -4.48
N ARG A 6 10.20 -1.75 -4.14
CA ARG A 6 10.85 -0.64 -4.85
C ARG A 6 11.13 -0.99 -6.32
N GLY A 7 11.67 -2.18 -6.59
CA GLY A 7 11.94 -2.62 -7.96
C GLY A 7 10.66 -2.69 -8.80
N LEU A 8 9.59 -3.27 -8.24
CA LEU A 8 8.27 -3.31 -8.88
C LEU A 8 7.72 -1.91 -9.15
N PHE A 9 7.82 -0.99 -8.19
CA PHE A 9 7.36 0.39 -8.39
C PHE A 9 8.06 1.08 -9.56
N ILE A 10 9.39 0.90 -9.70
CA ILE A 10 10.12 1.45 -10.85
C ILE A 10 9.61 0.85 -12.16
N ALA A 11 9.43 -0.47 -12.23
CA ALA A 11 8.87 -1.11 -13.43
C ALA A 11 7.47 -0.58 -13.76
N HIS A 12 6.58 -0.48 -12.76
CA HIS A 12 5.23 0.04 -12.90
C HIS A 12 5.22 1.49 -13.40
N SER A 13 6.15 2.33 -12.93
CA SER A 13 6.29 3.72 -13.37
C SER A 13 6.69 3.86 -14.85
N HIS A 14 7.26 2.80 -15.43
CA HIS A 14 7.57 2.68 -16.86
C HIS A 14 6.52 1.88 -17.64
N GLY A 15 5.36 1.59 -17.04
CA GLY A 15 4.27 0.84 -17.68
C GLY A 15 4.55 -0.67 -17.80
N VAL A 16 5.59 -1.18 -17.13
CA VAL A 16 5.94 -2.61 -17.13
C VAL A 16 5.33 -3.26 -15.91
N ILE A 17 4.49 -4.27 -16.14
CA ILE A 17 3.89 -5.11 -15.10
C ILE A 17 4.65 -6.45 -15.11
N HIS A 18 5.04 -6.94 -13.94
CA HIS A 18 5.86 -8.15 -13.84
C HIS A 18 5.08 -9.41 -14.19
N ARG A 19 3.83 -9.53 -13.70
CA ARG A 19 2.84 -10.60 -13.97
C ARG A 19 3.13 -11.97 -13.36
N ASP A 20 4.38 -12.27 -13.03
CA ASP A 20 4.80 -13.56 -12.46
C ASP A 20 5.64 -13.40 -11.18
N VAL A 21 5.22 -12.55 -10.25
CA VAL A 21 5.98 -12.32 -9.00
C VAL A 21 5.91 -13.58 -8.12
N LYS A 22 7.06 -14.19 -7.88
CA LYS A 22 7.22 -15.41 -7.05
C LYS A 22 8.65 -15.52 -6.52
N PRO A 23 8.92 -16.38 -5.52
CA PRO A 23 10.25 -16.49 -4.93
C PRO A 23 11.35 -16.83 -5.94
N ALA A 24 11.04 -17.66 -6.95
CA ALA A 24 12.00 -18.04 -8.00
C ALA A 24 12.48 -16.85 -8.86
N ASN A 25 11.73 -15.74 -8.92
CA ASN A 25 12.09 -14.54 -9.70
C ASN A 25 12.61 -13.41 -8.80
N ILE A 26 12.87 -13.70 -7.51
CA ILE A 26 13.39 -12.74 -6.53
C ILE A 26 14.73 -13.29 -6.03
N MET A 27 15.82 -12.76 -6.59
CA MET A 27 17.17 -13.13 -6.20
C MET A 27 17.63 -12.30 -4.99
N VAL A 28 18.29 -12.93 -4.04
CA VAL A 28 18.91 -12.26 -2.88
C VAL A 28 20.40 -12.59 -2.89
N SER A 29 21.25 -11.55 -2.88
CA SER A 29 22.70 -11.72 -2.78
C SER A 29 23.15 -12.00 -1.35
N ASP A 30 24.40 -12.45 -1.18
CA ASP A 30 25.03 -12.61 0.14
C ASP A 30 25.15 -11.29 0.92
N THR A 31 25.13 -10.16 0.20
CA THR A 31 25.11 -8.81 0.78
C THR A 31 23.71 -8.32 1.14
N GLY A 32 22.67 -9.13 0.88
CA GLY A 32 21.27 -8.79 1.13
C GLY A 32 20.63 -7.88 0.06
N GLU A 33 21.29 -7.68 -1.08
CA GLU A 33 20.72 -6.96 -2.22
C GLU A 33 19.68 -7.85 -2.93
N VAL A 34 18.51 -7.28 -3.22
CA VAL A 34 17.44 -7.99 -3.92
C VAL A 34 17.37 -7.55 -5.37
N LYS A 35 17.35 -8.53 -6.29
CA LYS A 35 17.12 -8.31 -7.72
C LYS A 35 15.89 -9.07 -8.18
N ILE A 36 15.13 -8.47 -9.08
CA ILE A 36 13.93 -9.05 -9.69
C ILE A 36 14.30 -9.47 -11.11
N THR A 37 14.00 -10.71 -11.48
CA THR A 37 14.28 -11.26 -12.81
C THR A 37 12.98 -11.60 -13.54
N ASP A 38 13.08 -11.91 -14.83
CA ASP A 38 11.98 -12.49 -15.61
C ASP A 38 10.69 -11.65 -15.63
N PHE A 39 10.84 -10.33 -15.72
CA PHE A 39 9.73 -9.42 -16.05
C PHE A 39 9.06 -9.93 -17.32
N GLY A 40 7.77 -10.28 -17.27
CA GLY A 40 7.07 -11.21 -18.17
C GLY A 40 7.23 -11.04 -19.68
N VAL A 41 8.44 -11.25 -20.23
CA VAL A 41 8.74 -11.30 -21.67
C VAL A 41 8.09 -12.54 -22.32
N SER A 42 7.58 -13.48 -21.53
CA SER A 42 6.99 -14.75 -22.01
C SER A 42 5.48 -14.70 -22.27
N TYR A 43 4.73 -13.73 -21.74
CA TYR A 43 3.27 -13.68 -21.94
C TYR A 43 2.93 -12.79 -23.15
N SER A 44 3.35 -13.25 -24.32
CA SER A 44 2.77 -12.80 -25.59
C SER A 44 1.26 -13.05 -25.55
N THR A 45 0.52 -12.08 -26.04
CA THR A 45 -0.94 -11.84 -26.02
C THR A 45 -1.84 -13.00 -26.51
N ASN A 46 -1.33 -14.23 -26.67
CA ASN A 46 -1.99 -15.33 -27.38
C ASN A 46 -1.80 -16.73 -26.78
N GLN A 47 -1.23 -16.89 -25.58
CA GLN A 47 -1.34 -18.15 -24.85
C GLN A 47 -2.46 -18.06 -23.84
N GLU A 48 -3.65 -18.44 -24.32
CA GLU A 48 -4.80 -18.96 -23.58
C GLU A 48 -4.67 -18.83 -22.05
N GLN A 49 -5.21 -17.75 -21.49
CA GLN A 49 -5.19 -17.47 -20.04
C GLN A 49 -5.89 -18.56 -19.20
N ILE A 50 -6.63 -19.45 -19.86
CA ILE A 50 -7.17 -20.73 -19.43
C ILE A 50 -7.36 -21.46 -20.78
N THR A 51 -6.78 -22.65 -21.00
CA THR A 51 -7.14 -23.41 -22.21
C THR A 51 -8.63 -23.78 -22.12
N GLN A 52 -9.34 -23.95 -23.23
CA GLN A 52 -10.79 -24.29 -23.25
C GLN A 52 -11.15 -25.55 -22.42
N ASP A 53 -10.16 -26.33 -22.00
CA ASP A 53 -10.26 -27.51 -21.14
C ASP A 53 -9.97 -27.25 -19.65
N GLY A 54 -9.83 -25.99 -19.21
CA GLY A 54 -9.60 -25.65 -17.81
C GLY A 54 -8.16 -25.85 -17.32
N MET A 55 -7.17 -26.01 -18.20
CA MET A 55 -5.77 -26.14 -17.77
C MET A 55 -5.15 -24.76 -17.55
N VAL A 56 -4.80 -24.47 -16.29
CA VAL A 56 -3.97 -23.31 -15.94
C VAL A 56 -2.54 -23.59 -16.37
N VAL A 57 -2.07 -22.92 -17.43
CA VAL A 57 -0.67 -22.99 -17.87
C VAL A 57 0.16 -22.02 -17.02
N GLY A 58 0.69 -22.50 -15.90
CA GLY A 58 1.59 -21.74 -15.03
C GLY A 58 1.52 -22.14 -13.54
N THR A 59 2.41 -21.56 -12.73
CA THR A 59 2.44 -21.79 -11.27
C THR A 59 1.32 -20.98 -10.59
N ALA A 60 0.12 -21.55 -10.49
CA ALA A 60 -1.07 -20.94 -9.85
C ALA A 60 -0.89 -20.51 -8.39
N GLN A 61 0.25 -20.83 -7.78
CA GLN A 61 0.55 -20.65 -6.35
C GLN A 61 0.66 -19.19 -5.90
N TYR A 62 0.92 -18.27 -6.84
CA TYR A 62 1.12 -16.83 -6.57
C TYR A 62 0.23 -15.96 -7.45
N ILE A 63 -0.75 -16.55 -8.16
CA ILE A 63 -1.60 -15.82 -9.11
C ILE A 63 -2.54 -14.87 -8.37
N SER A 64 -2.74 -13.67 -8.92
CA SER A 64 -3.76 -12.75 -8.39
C SER A 64 -5.18 -13.21 -8.74
N PRO A 65 -6.20 -12.84 -7.94
CA PRO A 65 -7.59 -13.22 -8.20
C PRO A 65 -8.06 -12.79 -9.59
N GLU A 66 -7.71 -11.57 -10.01
CA GLU A 66 -8.07 -11.05 -11.32
C GLU A 66 -7.39 -11.81 -12.47
N GLN A 67 -6.13 -12.22 -12.32
CA GLN A 67 -5.44 -13.05 -13.32
C GLN A 67 -6.05 -14.46 -13.39
N ALA A 68 -6.41 -15.05 -12.24
CA ALA A 68 -7.10 -16.34 -12.19
C ALA A 68 -8.49 -16.31 -12.84
N GLN A 69 -9.12 -15.13 -12.89
CA GLN A 69 -10.37 -14.87 -13.61
C GLN A 69 -10.15 -14.51 -15.09
N GLY A 70 -8.93 -14.58 -15.60
CA GLY A 70 -8.58 -14.23 -16.98
C GLY A 70 -8.60 -12.73 -17.27
N ARG A 71 -8.65 -11.86 -16.25
CA ARG A 71 -8.53 -10.41 -16.45
C ARG A 71 -7.08 -10.02 -16.69
N GLN A 72 -6.86 -8.84 -17.25
CA GLN A 72 -5.53 -8.31 -17.44
C GLN A 72 -4.85 -8.04 -16.09
N ALA A 73 -3.60 -8.47 -15.98
CA ALA A 73 -2.76 -8.12 -14.84
C ALA A 73 -2.52 -6.61 -14.80
N THR A 74 -2.45 -6.07 -13.59
CA THR A 74 -2.19 -4.65 -13.30
C THR A 74 -1.04 -4.55 -12.28
N PRO A 75 -0.53 -3.35 -11.97
CA PRO A 75 0.38 -3.17 -10.83
C PRO A 75 -0.14 -3.78 -9.52
N GLN A 76 -1.46 -3.75 -9.29
CA GLN A 76 -2.08 -4.36 -8.12
C GLN A 76 -1.99 -5.87 -8.11
N SER A 77 -1.90 -6.52 -9.27
CA SER A 77 -1.70 -7.96 -9.38
C SER A 77 -0.33 -8.36 -8.82
N ASP A 78 0.71 -7.60 -9.15
CA ASP A 78 2.06 -7.82 -8.61
C ASP A 78 2.11 -7.59 -7.09
N ILE A 79 1.35 -6.62 -6.56
CA ILE A 79 1.23 -6.39 -5.11
C ILE A 79 0.61 -7.60 -4.41
N TYR A 80 -0.45 -8.17 -4.97
CA TYR A 80 -1.06 -9.37 -4.41
C TYR A 80 -0.08 -10.55 -4.39
N SER A 81 0.58 -10.81 -5.52
CA SER A 81 1.57 -11.88 -5.63
C SER A 81 2.74 -11.67 -4.66
N LEU A 82 3.22 -10.43 -4.48
CA LEU A 82 4.22 -10.10 -3.45
C LEU A 82 3.67 -10.33 -2.04
N GLY A 83 2.38 -10.10 -1.81
CA GLY A 83 1.68 -10.43 -0.55
C GLY A 83 1.69 -11.92 -0.28
N VAL A 84 1.52 -12.77 -1.31
CA VAL A 84 1.60 -14.23 -1.18
C VAL A 84 3.02 -14.66 -0.82
N VAL A 85 4.04 -14.07 -1.44
CA VAL A 85 5.46 -14.29 -1.10
C VAL A 85 5.74 -13.86 0.35
N ALA A 86 5.20 -12.72 0.78
CA ALA A 86 5.34 -12.25 2.16
C ALA A 86 4.68 -13.20 3.15
N TYR A 87 3.47 -13.67 2.85
CA TYR A 87 2.75 -14.64 3.67
C TYR A 87 3.56 -15.93 3.84
N GLU A 88 4.05 -16.49 2.73
CA GLU A 88 4.85 -17.71 2.77
C GLU A 88 6.16 -17.53 3.55
N GLY A 89 6.85 -16.41 3.35
CA GLY A 89 8.07 -16.09 4.11
C GLY A 89 7.84 -15.94 5.62
N LEU A 90 6.63 -15.57 6.04
CA LEU A 90 6.28 -15.41 7.46
C LEU A 90 5.75 -16.70 8.10
N CYS A 91 5.00 -17.52 7.36
CA CYS A 91 4.37 -18.74 7.86
C CYS A 91 5.17 -20.02 7.57
N GLY A 92 6.09 -19.97 6.62
CA GLY A 92 6.75 -21.16 6.05
C GLY A 92 5.88 -21.95 5.08
N HIS A 93 4.66 -21.50 4.79
CA HIS A 93 3.76 -22.11 3.82
C HIS A 93 2.87 -21.07 3.13
N ARG A 94 2.41 -21.38 1.92
CA ARG A 94 1.51 -20.55 1.13
C ARG A 94 0.10 -20.46 1.77
N PRO A 95 -0.67 -19.39 1.46
CA PRO A 95 -2.04 -19.23 1.99
C PRO A 95 -3.01 -20.25 1.39
N PHE A 96 -2.78 -20.70 0.16
CA PHE A 96 -3.62 -21.70 -0.51
C PHE A 96 -2.78 -22.83 -1.11
N THR A 97 -3.31 -24.04 -0.98
CA THR A 97 -2.81 -25.28 -1.58
C THR A 97 -3.99 -26.04 -2.16
N GLY A 98 -3.72 -26.95 -3.11
CA GLY A 98 -4.75 -27.70 -3.82
C GLY A 98 -4.15 -28.85 -4.61
N ALA A 99 -4.98 -29.80 -5.04
CA ALA A 99 -4.55 -30.96 -5.80
C ALA A 99 -4.15 -30.58 -7.24
N THR A 100 -4.87 -29.61 -7.81
CA THR A 100 -4.60 -29.08 -9.15
C THR A 100 -4.30 -27.58 -9.13
N PRO A 101 -3.60 -27.05 -10.15
CA PRO A 101 -3.43 -25.60 -10.33
C PRO A 101 -4.76 -24.83 -10.38
N VAL A 102 -5.82 -25.46 -10.92
CA VAL A 102 -7.16 -24.89 -11.00
C VAL A 102 -7.75 -24.70 -9.61
N ASP A 103 -7.62 -25.69 -8.73
CA ASP A 103 -8.11 -25.60 -7.35
C ASP A 103 -7.44 -24.45 -6.60
N ILE A 104 -6.13 -24.27 -6.81
CA ILE A 104 -5.35 -23.19 -6.19
C ILE A 104 -5.79 -21.83 -6.74
N ALA A 105 -5.96 -21.70 -8.06
CA ALA A 105 -6.45 -20.48 -8.68
C ALA A 105 -7.87 -20.12 -8.17
N ALA A 106 -8.76 -21.10 -8.10
CA ALA A 106 -10.11 -20.94 -7.56
C ALA A 106 -10.07 -20.52 -6.08
N ALA A 107 -9.14 -21.04 -5.28
CA ALA A 107 -8.96 -20.63 -3.88
C ALA A 107 -8.49 -19.16 -3.78
N HIS A 108 -7.58 -18.71 -4.63
CA HIS A 108 -7.19 -17.29 -4.67
C HIS A 108 -8.38 -16.38 -5.00
N VAL A 109 -9.34 -16.83 -5.81
CA VAL A 109 -10.54 -16.06 -6.15
C VAL A 109 -11.57 -16.07 -5.02
N ASN A 110 -11.89 -17.24 -4.48
CA ASN A 110 -13.10 -17.43 -3.69
C ASN A 110 -12.85 -17.57 -2.18
N ASN A 111 -11.70 -18.10 -1.78
CA ASN A 111 -11.47 -18.44 -0.38
C ASN A 111 -10.90 -17.24 0.38
N PRO A 112 -11.36 -16.99 1.62
CA PRO A 112 -10.72 -16.01 2.48
C PRO A 112 -9.27 -16.44 2.75
N VAL A 113 -8.37 -15.47 2.82
CA VAL A 113 -6.96 -15.71 3.14
C VAL A 113 -6.88 -16.13 4.61
N PRO A 114 -6.27 -17.28 4.94
CA PRO A 114 -6.10 -17.67 6.34
C PRO A 114 -5.32 -16.60 7.11
N PRO A 115 -5.64 -16.35 8.39
CA PRO A 115 -4.94 -15.34 9.18
C PRO A 115 -3.50 -15.75 9.47
N LEU A 116 -2.57 -14.78 9.41
CA LEU A 116 -1.19 -14.99 9.88
C LEU A 116 -1.15 -15.23 11.41
N PRO A 117 -0.24 -16.10 11.90
CA PRO A 117 -0.07 -16.40 13.33
C PRO A 117 0.09 -15.15 14.23
N ASP A 118 -0.39 -15.24 15.47
CA ASP A 118 -0.23 -14.19 16.51
C ASP A 118 1.21 -13.99 16.98
N SER A 119 2.13 -14.90 16.63
CA SER A 119 3.56 -14.74 16.88
C SER A 119 4.21 -13.67 15.99
N ILE A 120 3.55 -13.26 14.91
CA ILE A 120 4.02 -12.21 14.01
C ILE A 120 3.50 -10.86 14.52
N ASP A 121 4.33 -9.83 14.44
CA ASP A 121 3.95 -8.46 14.80
C ASP A 121 2.63 -8.02 14.14
N LEU A 122 1.75 -7.41 14.94
CA LEU A 122 0.39 -7.05 14.53
C LEU A 122 0.35 -6.14 13.29
N GLN A 123 1.23 -5.13 13.22
CA GLN A 123 1.24 -4.20 12.09
C GLN A 123 1.74 -4.89 10.83
N LEU A 124 2.78 -5.72 10.96
CA LEU A 124 3.29 -6.50 9.83
C LEU A 124 2.21 -7.44 9.28
N ARG A 125 1.53 -8.15 10.18
CA ARG A 125 0.43 -9.04 9.82
C ARG A 125 -0.69 -8.29 9.10
N GLN A 126 -1.22 -7.23 9.70
CA GLN A 126 -2.32 -6.46 9.11
C GLN A 126 -1.93 -5.92 7.73
N PHE A 127 -0.69 -5.46 7.59
CA PHE A 127 -0.23 -4.91 6.33
C PHE A 127 -0.07 -5.97 5.24
N VAL A 128 0.50 -7.14 5.55
CA VAL A 128 0.57 -8.27 4.59
C VAL A 128 -0.83 -8.73 4.20
N MET A 129 -1.76 -8.84 5.16
CA MET A 129 -3.14 -9.21 4.86
C MET A 129 -3.82 -8.18 3.94
N SER A 130 -3.55 -6.88 4.09
CA SER A 130 -4.07 -5.85 3.18
C SER A 130 -3.57 -5.99 1.73
N MET A 131 -2.36 -6.51 1.52
CA MET A 131 -1.86 -6.80 0.17
C MET A 131 -2.61 -7.95 -0.49
N LEU A 132 -3.19 -8.85 0.32
CA LEU A 132 -3.90 -10.06 -0.11
C LEU A 132 -5.41 -9.86 -0.24
N GLU A 133 -5.88 -8.61 -0.19
CA GLU A 133 -7.29 -8.31 -0.47
C GLU A 133 -7.70 -8.75 -1.88
N LYS A 134 -8.91 -9.29 -1.99
CA LYS A 134 -9.39 -9.86 -3.25
C LYS A 134 -9.65 -8.78 -4.27
N ASP A 135 -10.27 -7.68 -3.86
CA ASP A 135 -10.44 -6.50 -4.70
C ASP A 135 -9.11 -5.73 -4.79
N PRO A 136 -8.58 -5.50 -6.02
CA PRO A 136 -7.38 -4.69 -6.22
C PRO A 136 -7.44 -3.28 -5.61
N ARG A 137 -8.63 -2.72 -5.41
CA ARG A 137 -8.84 -1.36 -4.86
C ARG A 137 -8.64 -1.28 -3.35
N ASP A 138 -8.77 -2.41 -2.65
CA ASP A 138 -8.59 -2.49 -1.20
C ASP A 138 -7.14 -2.79 -0.80
N ARG A 139 -6.27 -3.06 -1.79
CA ARG A 139 -4.83 -3.25 -1.62
C ARG A 139 -4.12 -1.90 -1.44
N PRO A 140 -2.86 -1.87 -0.96
CA PRO A 140 -2.05 -0.65 -0.98
C PRO A 140 -2.03 0.01 -2.35
N ALA A 141 -2.07 1.34 -2.37
CA ALA A 141 -2.27 2.12 -3.60
C ALA A 141 -1.22 1.87 -4.69
N ASP A 142 0.02 1.60 -4.30
CA ASP A 142 1.11 1.23 -5.20
C ASP A 142 2.22 0.48 -4.45
N ALA A 143 3.19 -0.04 -5.21
CA ALA A 143 4.33 -0.75 -4.64
C ALA A 143 5.29 0.17 -3.85
N LEU A 144 5.26 1.49 -4.04
CA LEU A 144 6.05 2.43 -3.23
C LEU A 144 5.49 2.56 -1.81
N VAL A 145 4.16 2.55 -1.65
CA VAL A 145 3.50 2.46 -0.34
C VAL A 145 3.92 1.17 0.36
N VAL A 146 3.93 0.04 -0.36
CA VAL A 146 4.43 -1.24 0.19
C VAL A 146 5.87 -1.11 0.67
N ALA A 147 6.78 -0.59 -0.18
CA ALA A 147 8.17 -0.42 0.18
C ALA A 147 8.38 0.46 1.42
N ARG A 148 7.71 1.62 1.47
CA ARG A 148 7.84 2.59 2.57
C ARG A 148 7.30 2.04 3.88
N THR A 149 6.12 1.41 3.84
CA THR A 149 5.50 0.83 5.03
C THR A 149 6.32 -0.34 5.57
N MET A 150 6.79 -1.24 4.70
CA MET A 150 7.66 -2.34 5.11
C MET A 150 8.96 -1.83 5.75
N THR A 151 9.62 -0.81 5.19
CA THR A 151 10.83 -0.22 5.79
C THR A 151 10.55 0.45 7.14
N ARG A 152 9.37 1.06 7.34
CA ARG A 152 9.00 1.63 8.65
C ARG A 152 8.78 0.53 9.69
N ILE A 153 8.08 -0.54 9.33
CA ILE A 153 7.84 -1.69 10.20
C ILE A 153 9.16 -2.35 10.57
N GLU A 154 10.03 -2.61 9.59
CA GLU A 154 11.37 -3.19 9.79
C GLU A 154 12.20 -2.39 10.79
N ARG A 155 12.32 -1.06 10.60
CA ARG A 155 13.05 -0.19 11.53
C ARG A 155 12.49 -0.27 12.95
N ARG A 156 11.16 -0.18 13.10
CA ARG A 156 10.52 -0.28 14.42
C ARG A 156 10.84 -1.61 15.10
N LEU A 157 10.79 -2.72 14.36
CA LEU A 157 11.05 -4.05 14.93
C LEU A 157 12.51 -4.19 15.35
N LEU A 158 13.45 -3.67 14.57
CA LEU A 158 14.87 -3.65 14.93
C LEU A 158 15.12 -2.80 16.19
N ASP A 159 14.54 -1.59 16.25
CA ASP A 159 14.67 -0.71 17.42
C ASP A 159 14.13 -1.36 18.70
N GLN A 160 13.00 -2.09 18.60
CA GLN A 160 12.42 -2.84 19.72
C GLN A 160 13.33 -3.98 20.18
N GLN A 161 13.96 -4.70 19.26
CA GLN A 161 14.92 -5.77 19.59
C GLN A 161 16.16 -5.20 20.29
N THR A 162 16.70 -4.08 19.80
CA THR A 162 17.85 -3.42 20.44
C THR A 162 17.51 -2.93 21.85
N ALA A 163 16.37 -2.26 22.04
CA ALA A 163 15.94 -1.79 23.36
C ALA A 163 15.69 -2.93 24.36
N ALA A 164 15.13 -4.06 23.89
CA ALA A 164 14.94 -5.25 24.72
C ALA A 164 16.29 -5.86 25.15
N ALA A 165 17.27 -5.92 24.23
CA ALA A 165 18.61 -6.42 24.53
C ALA A 165 19.36 -5.53 25.54
N GLU A 166 19.28 -4.21 25.39
CA GLU A 166 19.88 -3.22 26.32
C GLU A 166 19.25 -3.27 27.72
N THR A 167 17.93 -3.48 27.81
CA THR A 167 17.23 -3.61 29.10
C THR A 167 17.66 -4.87 29.85
N MET A 168 17.96 -5.95 29.12
CA MET A 168 18.36 -7.24 29.71
C MET A 168 19.83 -7.27 30.17
N THR A 169 20.66 -6.31 29.75
CA THR A 169 22.09 -6.22 30.12
C THR A 169 22.40 -5.27 31.28
N LEU A 170 21.42 -4.48 31.74
CA LEU A 170 21.61 -3.56 32.87
C LEU A 170 21.47 -4.30 34.22
N PRO A 171 22.47 -4.25 35.12
CA PRO A 171 22.29 -4.80 36.46
C PRO A 171 21.23 -3.99 37.22
N PRO A 172 20.45 -4.61 38.12
CA PRO A 172 19.25 -4.05 38.74
C PRO A 172 19.46 -2.77 39.58
N ASN A 173 20.71 -2.31 39.74
CA ASN A 173 21.06 -1.12 40.53
C ASN A 173 21.66 0.04 39.71
N SER A 174 21.52 0.02 38.39
CA SER A 174 21.99 1.13 37.53
C SER A 174 20.95 2.27 37.56
N ARG A 175 21.28 3.38 38.22
CA ARG A 175 20.43 4.59 38.25
C ARG A 175 20.21 5.12 36.82
N ILE A 176 18.96 5.16 36.38
CA ILE A 176 18.54 5.77 35.12
C ILE A 176 18.87 7.27 35.17
N PRO A 177 19.70 7.83 34.26
CA PRO A 177 19.90 9.27 34.19
C PRO A 177 18.58 9.94 33.75
N ARG A 178 18.03 10.80 34.60
CA ARG A 178 16.84 11.60 34.28
C ARG A 178 17.12 12.43 33.02
N ARG A 179 16.41 12.15 31.92
CA ARG A 179 16.34 13.05 30.76
C ARG A 179 15.64 14.34 31.19
N VAL A 180 16.37 15.44 31.21
CA VAL A 180 15.83 16.78 31.46
C VAL A 180 15.29 17.32 30.13
N PHE A 181 13.97 17.41 30.00
CA PHE A 181 13.36 18.20 28.93
C PHE A 181 13.41 19.67 29.32
N SER A 182 14.12 20.47 28.53
CA SER A 182 14.06 21.93 28.64
C SER A 182 12.86 22.41 27.82
N ALA A 183 11.81 22.88 28.47
CA ALA A 183 10.70 23.56 27.79
C ALA A 183 11.13 25.00 27.43
N PRO A 184 10.86 25.49 26.21
CA PRO A 184 11.11 26.88 25.87
C PRO A 184 10.12 27.79 26.61
N HIS A 185 10.62 28.87 27.19
CA HIS A 185 9.82 29.91 27.84
C HIS A 185 9.02 30.68 26.78
N ALA A 186 7.70 30.57 26.79
CA ALA A 186 6.83 31.45 25.99
C ALA A 186 6.77 32.82 26.69
N ALA A 187 7.24 33.87 26.02
CA ALA A 187 7.10 35.25 26.50
C ALA A 187 5.66 35.72 26.27
N GLU A 188 4.87 35.85 27.34
CA GLU A 188 3.59 36.55 27.32
C GLU A 188 3.82 38.05 27.08
N THR A 189 3.49 38.52 25.87
CA THR A 189 3.32 39.94 25.60
C THR A 189 1.89 40.32 26.00
N ILE A 190 1.75 40.97 27.15
CA ILE A 190 0.49 41.56 27.62
C ILE A 190 0.21 42.81 26.78
N PHE A 191 -0.75 42.73 25.86
CA PHE A 191 -1.39 43.92 25.27
C PHE A 191 -2.82 44.01 25.83
N ARG A 192 -3.05 44.98 26.73
CA ARG A 192 -4.38 45.23 27.32
C ARG A 192 -4.99 46.50 26.71
N MET A 193 -6.09 46.30 26.01
CA MET A 193 -6.99 47.30 25.43
C MET A 193 -7.49 48.32 26.47
N SER A 194 -7.59 49.59 26.04
CA SER A 194 -8.48 50.58 26.64
C SER A 194 -9.77 50.64 25.82
N SER A 195 -10.92 50.42 26.47
CA SER A 195 -12.24 50.64 25.90
C SER A 195 -12.89 51.85 26.60
N ALA A 196 -13.26 52.85 25.81
CA ALA A 196 -14.19 53.89 26.21
C ALA A 196 -15.39 53.86 25.25
N THR A 197 -16.56 53.81 25.87
CA THR A 197 -17.93 53.68 25.40
C THR A 197 -18.43 54.85 24.55
N GLY A 198 -19.33 54.60 23.60
CA GLY A 198 -20.24 55.64 23.12
C GLY A 198 -21.05 55.34 21.85
N ALA A 199 -22.34 55.10 22.05
CA ALA A 199 -23.48 55.41 21.17
C ALA A 199 -23.71 54.62 19.85
N SER A 200 -24.84 53.90 19.84
CA SER A 200 -25.69 53.59 18.66
C SER A 200 -26.43 54.88 18.22
N PRO A 201 -27.03 55.05 17.00
CA PRO A 201 -27.97 54.06 16.45
C PRO A 201 -28.19 54.02 14.91
N VAL A 202 -28.95 52.99 14.48
CA VAL A 202 -29.81 52.82 13.28
C VAL A 202 -29.28 53.24 11.89
N ALA A 203 -29.16 52.27 10.97
CA ALA A 203 -29.70 52.39 9.60
C ALA A 203 -29.62 51.05 8.85
N SER A 204 -30.79 50.54 8.50
CA SER A 204 -31.04 49.57 7.44
C SER A 204 -30.36 49.98 6.13
N ILE A 205 -29.88 49.03 5.32
CA ILE A 205 -30.04 49.01 3.86
C ILE A 205 -29.62 47.64 3.30
N ILE A 206 -30.54 47.09 2.53
CA ILE A 206 -30.43 45.91 1.67
C ILE A 206 -29.58 46.27 0.46
N ASN A 207 -28.59 45.44 0.08
CA ASN A 207 -28.53 44.86 -1.27
C ASN A 207 -27.30 43.97 -1.51
N ASN A 208 -27.60 42.76 -2.00
CA ASN A 208 -26.82 42.06 -3.00
C ASN A 208 -26.42 42.99 -4.14
N TRP A 209 -25.15 42.95 -4.55
CA TRP A 209 -24.76 43.28 -5.92
C TRP A 209 -23.76 42.22 -6.42
N ALA A 210 -24.31 41.26 -7.17
CA ALA A 210 -23.72 40.88 -8.43
C ALA A 210 -24.01 42.01 -9.44
N GLY A 211 -23.12 42.28 -10.39
CA GLY A 211 -23.49 43.03 -11.58
C GLY A 211 -22.38 43.82 -12.23
N GLY A 212 -21.94 43.34 -13.39
CA GLY A 212 -21.05 44.01 -14.32
C GLY A 212 -20.61 43.03 -15.40
N ARG A 213 -21.52 42.38 -16.15
CA ARG A 213 -22.16 42.89 -17.40
C ARG A 213 -21.14 43.04 -18.53
N ASP A 214 -21.36 42.61 -19.76
CA ASP A 214 -22.55 42.21 -20.53
C ASP A 214 -22.05 41.39 -21.75
N ALA A 215 -22.78 40.36 -22.18
CA ALA A 215 -23.61 40.31 -23.41
C ALA A 215 -22.77 40.26 -24.71
N ASP A 216 -22.99 39.34 -25.64
CA ASP A 216 -24.26 39.11 -26.35
C ASP A 216 -24.34 37.68 -26.94
N GLU A 217 -25.50 37.06 -26.70
CA GLU A 217 -26.17 36.07 -27.57
C GLU A 217 -26.80 36.84 -28.79
N PRO A 218 -27.52 36.25 -29.79
CA PRO A 218 -28.01 34.87 -29.90
C PRO A 218 -27.98 34.20 -31.30
N ALA A 219 -28.31 32.90 -31.25
CA ALA A 219 -29.14 32.10 -32.17
C ALA A 219 -28.89 32.08 -33.69
N HIS A 220 -28.69 30.86 -34.24
CA HIS A 220 -29.75 30.19 -35.03
C HIS A 220 -29.40 28.75 -35.48
N ARG A 221 -30.34 27.84 -35.15
CA ARG A 221 -30.97 26.79 -36.01
C ARG A 221 -30.15 25.67 -36.68
N ARG A 222 -30.65 24.45 -36.38
CA ARG A 222 -31.11 23.36 -37.28
C ARG A 222 -30.03 22.56 -38.03
N GLU A 223 -29.88 21.26 -37.79
CA GLU A 223 -30.72 20.08 -38.17
C GLU A 223 -30.16 19.38 -39.43
N HIS A 224 -30.09 18.04 -39.36
CA HIS A 224 -29.98 17.02 -40.42
C HIS A 224 -28.67 16.93 -41.24
N ALA A 225 -27.90 15.85 -41.00
CA ALA A 225 -27.93 14.60 -41.78
C ALA A 225 -27.04 13.54 -41.12
#